data_AF-A0A957ULR3-F1
#
_entry.id   AF-A0A957ULR3-F1
#
_cell.length_a   1.000
_cell.length_b   1.000
_cell.length_c   1.000
_cell.angle_alpha   90.00
_cell.angle_beta   90.00
_cell.angle_gamma   90.00
#
_symmetry.space_group_name_H-M   'P 1'
#
loop_
_entity.id
_entity.type
_entity.pdbx_description
1 polymer ?
#
loop_
_entity_poly.entity_id
_entity_poly.type
_entity_poly.pdbx_seq_one_letter_code
_entity_poly.pdbx_strand_id
1 'polypeptide(L)'
;PGSGEGMYALPDNVSLAPAQRYLIARNGAAFRQRWGRSADAQFDDTDPTIPSLSKRSDLASGSWALKDGGDEVVLLNAAGEVEDAVAYGSGNYATLGLTGELNARGDFTLQRVPGAQFPTVREVRHRFLAAPPHPFETRSLPTIPSTTHPSLD
;
A
#
# COMPACT_ATOMS: atom_id res chain seq x y z
N PRO A 1 20.81 9.73 -4.09
CA PRO A 1 19.81 9.15 -5.02
C PRO A 1 20.25 7.74 -5.47
N GLY A 2 19.52 6.70 -5.06
CA GLY A 2 19.78 5.33 -5.47
C GLY A 2 19.35 5.12 -6.93
N SER A 3 20.25 4.68 -7.79
CA SER A 3 20.00 4.51 -9.24
C SER A 3 18.93 3.48 -9.62
N GLY A 4 18.29 2.82 -8.63
CA GLY A 4 17.31 1.75 -8.80
C GLY A 4 15.87 2.05 -8.35
N GLU A 5 15.60 3.23 -7.77
CA GLU A 5 14.25 3.59 -7.32
C GLU A 5 13.34 3.95 -8.50
N GLY A 6 12.09 3.51 -8.47
CA GLY A 6 11.07 3.86 -9.47
C GLY A 6 10.04 4.84 -8.92
N MET A 7 9.48 5.67 -9.81
CA MET A 7 8.38 6.58 -9.48
C MET A 7 7.33 6.56 -10.58
N TYR A 8 6.06 6.56 -10.18
CA TYR A 8 4.91 6.56 -11.07
C TYR A 8 3.91 7.61 -10.62
N ALA A 9 3.30 8.32 -11.58
CA ALA A 9 2.23 9.26 -11.31
C ALA A 9 0.89 8.53 -11.20
N LEU A 10 0.10 8.90 -10.19
CA LEU A 10 -1.33 8.59 -10.17
C LEU A 10 -2.04 9.41 -11.24
N PRO A 11 -3.18 8.94 -11.79
CA PRO A 11 -3.92 9.70 -12.80
C PRO A 11 -4.55 10.96 -12.21
N ASP A 12 -4.40 12.09 -12.90
CA ASP A 12 -4.93 13.40 -12.45
C ASP A 12 -6.46 13.46 -12.42
N ASN A 13 -7.14 12.54 -13.12
CA ASN A 13 -8.60 12.49 -13.24
C ASN A 13 -9.27 11.54 -12.24
N VAL A 14 -8.53 11.03 -11.25
CA VAL A 14 -9.06 10.15 -10.21
C VAL A 14 -9.27 10.93 -8.92
N SER A 15 -10.49 10.91 -8.41
CA SER A 15 -10.82 11.36 -7.05
C SER A 15 -11.37 10.18 -6.27
N LEU A 16 -10.91 10.02 -5.02
CA LEU A 16 -11.36 8.94 -4.13
C LEU A 16 -12.31 9.53 -3.09
N ALA A 17 -13.53 9.02 -3.06
CA ALA A 17 -14.43 9.24 -1.93
C ALA A 17 -13.87 8.60 -0.66
N PRO A 18 -14.33 9.01 0.54
CA PRO A 18 -13.98 8.32 1.78
C PRO A 18 -14.18 6.81 1.67
N ALA A 19 -13.19 6.03 2.12
CA ALA A 19 -13.13 4.57 2.04
C ALA A 19 -13.08 3.95 0.62
N GLN A 20 -13.11 4.76 -0.45
CA GLN A 20 -12.79 4.29 -1.79
C GLN A 20 -11.31 3.94 -1.88
N ARG A 21 -11.00 2.98 -2.76
CA ARG A 21 -9.65 2.52 -3.01
C ARG A 21 -9.33 2.62 -4.49
N TYR A 22 -8.04 2.74 -4.75
CA TYR A 22 -7.48 2.67 -6.08
C TYR A 22 -6.47 1.51 -6.11
N LEU A 23 -6.80 0.45 -6.82
CA LEU A 23 -5.99 -0.76 -6.91
C LEU A 23 -5.00 -0.62 -8.06
N ILE A 24 -3.72 -0.73 -7.73
CA ILE A 24 -2.63 -0.71 -8.70
C ILE A 24 -2.02 -2.10 -8.72
N ALA A 25 -2.12 -2.79 -9.85
CA ALA A 25 -1.43 -4.03 -10.08
C ALA A 25 0.00 -3.76 -10.60
N ARG A 26 0.94 -4.64 -10.25
CA ARG A 26 2.18 -4.74 -11.01
C ARG A 26 1.87 -5.21 -12.42
N ASN A 27 1.40 -6.45 -12.53
CA ASN A 27 0.99 -7.07 -13.78
C ASN A 27 -0.54 -7.18 -13.81
N GLY A 28 -1.20 -6.40 -14.68
CA GLY A 28 -2.65 -6.35 -14.78
C GLY A 28 -3.27 -7.68 -15.23
N ALA A 29 -2.65 -8.36 -16.21
CA ALA A 29 -3.17 -9.61 -16.75
C ALA A 29 -3.16 -10.73 -15.69
N ALA A 30 -2.04 -10.91 -15.00
CA ALA A 30 -1.89 -11.89 -13.93
C ALA A 30 -2.79 -11.57 -12.73
N PHE A 31 -2.95 -10.29 -12.39
CA PHE A 31 -3.89 -9.86 -11.35
C PHE A 31 -5.32 -10.25 -11.71
N ARG A 32 -5.78 -9.91 -12.92
CA ARG A 32 -7.13 -10.26 -13.39
C ARG A 32 -7.34 -11.77 -13.44
N GLN A 33 -6.35 -12.54 -13.90
CA GLN A 33 -6.42 -14.00 -13.92
C GLN A 33 -6.57 -14.58 -12.51
N ARG A 34 -5.83 -14.07 -11.52
CA ARG A 34 -5.88 -14.55 -10.13
C ARG A 34 -7.21 -14.22 -9.44
N TRP A 35 -7.76 -13.04 -9.72
CA TRP A 35 -8.85 -12.48 -8.93
C TRP A 35 -10.21 -12.43 -9.65
N GLY A 36 -10.25 -12.75 -10.95
CA GLY A 36 -11.45 -12.65 -11.78
C GLY A 36 -11.95 -11.22 -12.01
N ARG A 37 -11.18 -10.20 -11.57
CA ARG A 37 -11.52 -8.78 -11.63
C ARG A 37 -10.27 -7.96 -11.92
N SER A 38 -10.39 -6.92 -12.73
CA SER A 38 -9.30 -6.00 -13.03
C SER A 38 -8.93 -5.14 -11.81
N ALA A 39 -7.67 -4.72 -11.75
CA ALA A 39 -7.25 -3.57 -10.96
C ALA A 39 -7.67 -2.26 -11.66
N ASP A 40 -7.57 -1.13 -10.96
CA ASP A 40 -7.90 0.19 -11.52
C ASP A 40 -6.76 0.72 -12.41
N ALA A 41 -5.52 0.35 -12.11
CA ALA A 41 -4.35 0.59 -12.96
C ALA A 41 -3.33 -0.54 -12.88
N GLN A 42 -2.36 -0.51 -13.78
CA GLN A 42 -1.17 -1.36 -13.76
C GLN A 42 0.11 -0.53 -13.98
N PHE A 43 1.29 -1.08 -13.67
CA PHE A 43 2.56 -0.45 -14.03
C PHE A 43 3.50 -1.31 -14.89
N ASP A 44 3.22 -2.61 -15.01
CA ASP A 44 3.69 -3.45 -16.12
C ASP A 44 2.52 -3.54 -17.12
N ASP A 45 2.65 -2.87 -18.27
CA ASP A 45 1.65 -2.76 -19.34
C ASP A 45 1.37 -4.13 -20.00
N THR A 46 0.59 -4.95 -19.31
CA THR A 46 0.42 -6.39 -19.59
C THR A 46 -1.01 -6.75 -19.97
N ASP A 47 -1.95 -5.88 -19.65
CA ASP A 47 -3.36 -5.98 -20.05
C ASP A 47 -3.84 -4.67 -20.69
N PRO A 48 -4.06 -4.60 -22.01
CA PRO A 48 -4.40 -3.35 -22.68
C PRO A 48 -5.78 -2.78 -22.28
N THR A 49 -6.57 -3.53 -21.51
CA THR A 49 -7.87 -3.07 -20.99
C THR A 49 -7.76 -2.35 -19.64
N ILE A 50 -6.58 -2.35 -19.01
CA ILE A 50 -6.30 -1.71 -17.73
C ILE A 50 -5.39 -0.49 -17.96
N PRO A 51 -5.74 0.72 -17.46
CA PRO A 51 -4.88 1.89 -17.58
C PRO A 51 -3.49 1.66 -16.99
N SER A 52 -2.45 2.07 -17.73
CA SER A 52 -1.06 1.99 -17.26
C SER A 52 -0.62 3.29 -16.60
N LEU A 53 0.04 3.21 -15.45
CA LEU A 53 0.58 4.37 -14.74
C LEU A 53 1.73 4.99 -15.54
N SER A 54 1.82 6.32 -15.50
CA SER A 54 2.90 7.05 -16.16
C SER A 54 4.15 7.06 -15.28
N LYS A 55 5.24 6.47 -15.77
CA LYS A 55 6.53 6.50 -15.08
C LYS A 55 7.11 7.92 -15.08
N ARG A 56 7.56 8.39 -13.92
CA ARG A 56 8.21 9.69 -13.71
C ARG A 56 9.73 9.57 -13.80
N SER A 57 10.21 9.26 -15.01
CA SER A 57 11.64 9.09 -15.30
C SER A 57 12.46 10.37 -15.11
N ASP A 58 11.79 11.53 -15.07
CA ASP A 58 12.36 12.83 -14.73
C ASP A 58 12.75 12.94 -13.25
N LEU A 59 12.13 12.13 -12.38
CA LEU A 59 12.37 12.13 -10.93
C LEU A 59 13.11 10.87 -10.45
N ALA A 60 12.88 9.72 -11.09
CA ALA A 60 13.53 8.47 -10.73
C ALA A 60 13.70 7.54 -11.95
N SER A 61 14.90 6.99 -12.16
CA SER A 61 15.23 6.19 -13.36
C SER A 61 14.92 4.70 -13.23
N GLY A 62 14.82 4.18 -12.00
CA GLY A 62 14.58 2.76 -11.72
C GLY A 62 13.12 2.35 -11.87
N SER A 63 12.77 1.14 -11.44
CA SER A 63 11.42 0.58 -11.55
C SER A 63 11.01 -0.04 -10.22
N TRP A 64 9.71 -0.14 -9.98
CA TRP A 64 9.20 -0.81 -8.78
C TRP A 64 9.44 -2.32 -8.85
N ALA A 65 10.27 -2.83 -7.94
CA ALA A 65 10.51 -4.25 -7.80
C ALA A 65 9.48 -4.90 -6.85
N LEU A 66 9.15 -4.21 -5.75
CA LEU A 66 8.22 -4.67 -4.69
C LEU A 66 8.54 -6.10 -4.26
N LYS A 67 9.80 -6.35 -3.91
CA LYS A 67 10.28 -7.71 -3.62
C LYS A 67 9.59 -8.25 -2.37
N ASP A 68 9.22 -9.53 -2.39
CA ASP A 68 8.62 -10.20 -1.22
C ASP A 68 9.54 -10.16 0.01
N GLY A 69 10.86 -10.19 -0.20
CA GLY A 69 11.86 -10.11 0.87
C GLY A 69 11.92 -8.76 1.58
N GLY A 70 11.42 -7.69 0.96
CA GLY A 70 11.38 -6.35 1.51
C GLY A 70 11.65 -5.26 0.49
N ASP A 71 10.99 -4.13 0.69
CA ASP A 71 11.09 -2.90 -0.11
C ASP A 71 10.45 -1.74 0.68
N GLU A 72 10.41 -0.57 0.06
CA GLU A 72 9.80 0.64 0.59
C GLU A 72 8.82 1.23 -0.41
N VAL A 73 7.67 1.69 0.09
CA VAL A 73 6.67 2.39 -0.70
C VAL A 73 6.37 3.73 -0.05
N VAL A 74 6.45 4.78 -0.85
CA VAL A 74 6.22 6.16 -0.43
C VAL A 74 5.15 6.78 -1.32
N LEU A 75 4.18 7.45 -0.71
CA LEU A 75 3.17 8.27 -1.38
C LEU A 75 3.56 9.73 -1.24
N LEU A 76 3.64 10.43 -2.38
CA LEU A 76 3.97 11.84 -2.43
C LEU A 76 2.76 12.68 -2.83
N ASN A 77 2.63 13.89 -2.28
CA ASN A 77 1.69 14.88 -2.78
C ASN A 77 2.24 15.60 -4.03
N ALA A 78 1.44 16.51 -4.60
CA ALA A 78 1.81 17.29 -5.78
C ALA A 78 3.01 18.23 -5.58
N ALA A 79 3.33 18.58 -4.32
CA ALA A 79 4.53 19.35 -3.98
C ALA A 79 5.78 18.47 -3.80
N GLY A 80 5.64 17.14 -3.90
CA GLY A 80 6.73 16.18 -3.71
C GLY A 80 7.00 15.83 -2.24
N GLU A 81 6.10 16.21 -1.32
CA GLU A 81 6.23 15.89 0.10
C GLU A 81 5.63 14.51 0.40
N VAL A 82 6.18 13.82 1.41
CA VAL A 82 5.71 12.50 1.80
C VAL A 82 4.40 12.60 2.59
N GLU A 83 3.32 12.09 2.01
CA GLU A 83 2.01 11.97 2.66
C GLU A 83 1.87 10.65 3.42
N ASP A 84 2.47 9.57 2.89
CA ASP A 84 2.48 8.28 3.57
C ASP A 84 3.69 7.44 3.17
N ALA A 85 4.08 6.52 4.04
CA ALA A 85 5.21 5.64 3.82
C ALA A 85 5.03 4.30 4.54
N VAL A 86 5.50 3.23 3.93
CA VAL A 86 5.65 1.91 4.54
C VAL A 86 6.96 1.28 4.08
N ALA A 87 7.69 0.70 5.02
CA ALA A 87 8.76 -0.24 4.74
C ALA A 87 8.33 -1.62 5.24
N TYR A 88 8.79 -2.67 4.57
CA TYR A 88 8.50 -4.05 4.96
C TYR A 88 9.70 -4.96 4.70
N GLY A 89 9.75 -6.10 5.37
CA GLY A 89 10.85 -7.06 5.26
C GLY A 89 12.21 -6.41 5.48
N SER A 90 13.14 -6.61 4.55
CA SER A 90 14.47 -6.00 4.51
C SER A 90 14.52 -4.53 4.06
N GLY A 91 13.38 -3.84 3.95
CA GLY A 91 13.34 -2.41 3.64
C GLY A 91 14.03 -1.55 4.72
N ASN A 92 14.47 -0.36 4.35
CA ASN A 92 15.15 0.61 5.21
C ASN A 92 14.15 1.52 5.91
N TYR A 93 13.63 1.03 7.03
CA TYR A 93 12.72 1.77 7.90
C TYR A 93 13.32 3.10 8.39
N ALA A 94 14.61 3.09 8.75
CA ALA A 94 15.27 4.25 9.37
C ALA A 94 15.31 5.47 8.44
N THR A 95 15.56 5.28 7.14
CA THR A 95 15.57 6.36 6.15
C THR A 95 14.23 7.08 6.04
N LEU A 96 13.12 6.36 6.27
CA LEU A 96 11.77 6.93 6.26
C LEU A 96 11.29 7.35 7.67
N GLY A 97 12.15 7.26 8.68
CA GLY A 97 11.80 7.50 10.07
C GLY A 97 10.67 6.58 10.55
N LEU A 98 10.64 5.34 10.06
CA LEU A 98 9.70 4.30 10.44
C LEU A 98 10.31 3.39 11.51
N THR A 99 9.45 2.80 12.33
CA THR A 99 9.82 1.78 13.31
C THR A 99 8.91 0.56 13.18
N GLY A 100 9.35 -0.55 13.77
CA GLY A 100 8.56 -1.78 13.83
C GLY A 100 8.76 -2.66 12.62
N GLU A 101 9.46 -3.77 12.75
CA GLU A 101 9.64 -4.66 11.62
C GLU A 101 8.32 -5.34 11.25
N LEU A 102 7.95 -5.25 9.98
CA LEU A 102 6.72 -5.79 9.42
C LEU A 102 7.05 -6.71 8.25
N ASN A 103 6.56 -7.95 8.31
CA ASN A 103 6.80 -8.94 7.27
C ASN A 103 5.52 -9.75 7.04
N ALA A 104 5.09 -9.84 5.78
CA ALA A 104 4.04 -10.76 5.37
C ALA A 104 4.67 -12.11 5.01
N ARG A 105 4.38 -13.15 5.79
CA ARG A 105 4.91 -14.50 5.54
C ARG A 105 3.99 -15.28 4.60
N GLY A 106 4.58 -16.09 3.74
CA GLY A 106 3.83 -17.00 2.85
C GLY A 106 2.97 -16.24 1.85
N ASP A 107 1.69 -16.58 1.78
CA ASP A 107 0.71 -16.00 0.86
C ASP A 107 -0.03 -14.78 1.45
N PHE A 108 0.37 -14.30 2.63
CA PHE A 108 -0.26 -13.18 3.29
C PHE A 108 0.14 -11.86 2.60
N THR A 109 -0.67 -10.82 2.84
CA THR A 109 -0.48 -9.45 2.36
C THR A 109 -0.43 -8.49 3.53
N LEU A 110 0.24 -7.36 3.34
CA LEU A 110 0.19 -6.24 4.27
C LEU A 110 -1.02 -5.37 3.95
N GLN A 111 -1.95 -5.28 4.90
CA GLN A 111 -3.20 -4.55 4.76
C GLN A 111 -3.23 -3.40 5.74
N ARG A 112 -3.63 -2.22 5.25
CA ARG A 112 -3.75 -1.03 6.08
C ARG A 112 -4.84 -1.22 7.14
N VAL A 113 -4.50 -0.82 8.35
CA VAL A 113 -5.42 -0.72 9.48
C VAL A 113 -5.88 0.73 9.60
N PRO A 114 -7.19 1.01 9.59
CA PRO A 114 -7.72 2.35 9.78
C PRO A 114 -7.35 2.95 11.15
N GLY A 115 -7.28 4.29 11.23
CA GLY A 115 -7.16 5.04 12.49
C GLY A 115 -5.75 5.48 12.88
N ALA A 116 -4.70 4.80 12.42
CA ALA A 116 -3.31 5.21 12.61
C ALA A 116 -2.70 5.72 11.29
N GLN A 117 -2.16 6.94 11.29
CA GLN A 117 -1.69 7.61 10.08
C GLN A 117 -0.24 8.07 10.20
N PHE A 118 0.49 8.06 9.08
CA PHE A 118 1.78 8.71 8.95
C PHE A 118 1.57 10.23 8.82
N PRO A 119 2.49 11.09 9.31
CA PRO A 119 3.70 10.75 10.08
C PRO A 119 3.47 10.58 11.58
N THR A 120 2.25 10.79 12.09
CA THR A 120 1.92 10.76 13.52
C THR A 120 2.24 9.40 14.17
N VAL A 121 2.00 8.31 13.46
CA VAL A 121 2.30 6.95 13.90
C VAL A 121 3.38 6.34 13.00
N ARG A 122 4.63 6.39 13.46
CA ARG A 122 5.81 5.88 12.73
C ARG A 122 5.96 4.36 12.81
N GLU A 123 5.33 3.77 13.81
CA GLU A 123 5.32 2.33 14.03
C GLU A 123 4.42 1.62 13.01
N VAL A 124 4.99 0.93 12.03
CA VAL A 124 4.21 0.35 10.92
C VAL A 124 3.29 -0.78 11.38
N ARG A 125 3.62 -1.50 12.46
CA ARG A 125 2.77 -2.56 13.01
C ARG A 125 1.47 -2.04 13.62
N HIS A 126 1.37 -0.74 13.87
CA HIS A 126 0.11 -0.08 14.27
C HIS A 126 -0.72 0.37 13.07
N ARG A 127 -0.12 0.45 11.88
CA ARG A 127 -0.75 0.93 10.65
C ARG A 127 -1.08 -0.19 9.67
N PHE A 128 -0.46 -1.36 9.82
CA PHE A 128 -0.61 -2.49 8.91
C PHE A 128 -0.67 -3.81 9.68
N LEU A 129 -1.42 -4.77 9.12
CA LEU A 129 -1.47 -6.15 9.58
C LEU A 129 -1.18 -7.11 8.43
N ALA A 130 -0.62 -8.28 8.75
CA ALA A 130 -0.50 -9.38 7.80
C ALA A 130 -1.80 -10.21 7.80
N ALA A 131 -2.43 -10.39 6.65
CA ALA A 131 -3.64 -11.21 6.49
C ALA A 131 -3.71 -11.86 5.11
N PRO A 132 -4.56 -12.90 4.93
CA PRO A 132 -4.85 -13.45 3.61
C PRO A 132 -5.26 -12.35 2.62
N PRO A 133 -4.92 -12.48 1.33
CA PRO A 133 -5.11 -11.43 0.33
C PRO A 133 -6.60 -11.19 0.04
N HIS A 134 -7.08 -9.99 0.34
CA HIS A 134 -8.42 -9.51 -0.04
C HIS A 134 -8.31 -8.13 -0.70
N PRO A 135 -7.85 -8.05 -1.96
CA PRO A 135 -7.55 -6.76 -2.59
C PRO A 135 -8.78 -5.84 -2.70
N PHE A 136 -9.99 -6.41 -2.71
CA PHE A 136 -11.25 -5.69 -2.82
C PHE A 136 -11.98 -5.47 -1.49
N GLU A 137 -11.38 -5.75 -0.33
CA GLU A 137 -11.98 -5.48 0.99
C GLU A 137 -11.08 -4.59 1.86
N THR A 138 -11.69 -3.67 2.62
CA THR A 138 -10.98 -2.93 3.65
C THR A 138 -11.19 -3.65 4.96
N ARG A 139 -10.12 -4.16 5.56
CA ARG A 139 -10.22 -4.77 6.88
C ARG A 139 -10.16 -3.69 7.97
N SER A 140 -11.15 -3.70 8.83
CA SER A 140 -11.12 -2.95 10.10
C SER A 140 -10.57 -3.86 11.20
N LEU A 141 -10.03 -3.26 12.27
CA LEU A 141 -9.76 -4.04 13.48
C LEU A 141 -11.06 -4.68 13.98
N PRO A 142 -11.00 -5.88 14.57
CA PRO A 142 -12.14 -6.44 15.29
C PRO A 142 -12.60 -5.42 16.33
N THR A 143 -13.84 -4.95 16.22
CA THR A 143 -14.45 -4.15 17.27
C THR A 143 -14.71 -5.07 18.47
N ILE A 144 -14.12 -4.76 19.62
CA ILE A 144 -14.50 -5.41 20.87
C ILE A 144 -15.98 -5.05 21.10
N PRO A 145 -16.90 -6.02 21.23
CA PRO A 145 -18.28 -5.71 21.56
C PRO A 145 -18.29 -4.93 22.87
N SER A 146 -19.04 -3.83 22.92
CA SER A 146 -19.21 -3.04 24.14
C SER A 146 -19.68 -3.97 25.25
N THR A 147 -18.80 -4.26 26.21
CA THR A 147 -19.20 -4.95 27.43
C THR A 147 -20.14 -4.01 28.18
N THR A 148 -21.41 -4.37 28.23
CA THR A 148 -22.36 -3.77 29.17
C THR A 148 -21.79 -4.03 30.57
N HIS A 149 -21.27 -3.00 31.22
CA HIS A 149 -20.92 -3.11 32.63
C HIS A 149 -22.18 -3.50 33.39
N PRO A 150 -22.20 -4.60 34.17
CA PRO A 150 -23.31 -4.84 35.08
C PRO A 150 -23.34 -3.69 36.08
N SER A 151 -24.51 -3.08 36.26
CA SER A 151 -24.75 -2.12 37.33
C SER A 151 -24.42 -2.78 38.66
N LEU A 152 -23.63 -2.11 39.49
CA LEU A 152 -23.46 -2.47 40.89
C LEU A 152 -24.71 -1.95 41.62
N ASP A 153 -25.62 -2.86 41.98
CA ASP A 153 -26.68 -2.61 42.96
C ASP A 153 -26.11 -2.58 44.39
#